data_AF-A0A0F9TK78-F1
#
_entry.id   AF-A0A0F9TK78-F1
#
_cell.length_a   1.000
_cell.length_b   1.000
_cell.length_c   1.000
_cell.angle_alpha   90.00
_cell.angle_beta   90.00
_cell.angle_gamma   90.00
#
_symmetry.space_group_name_H-M   'P 1'
#
loop_
_entity.id
_entity.type
_entity.pdbx_description
1 polymer ?
#
loop_
_entity_poly.entity_id
_entity_poly.type
_entity_poly.pdbx_seq_one_letter_code
_entity_poly.pdbx_strand_id
1 'polypeptide(L)'
;MEKIPYLGVGTAYYKSVHVPIIAGHFNELLVHCNIETIRQDHGKDLAKLPKYDSLIRIPSHIDYRQEYKGFYYTFFPLTAGPMERRIDISLTVVRCRGKGKRTLEKIASRHKIT
;
A
#
# COMPACT_ATOMS: atom_id res chain seq x y z
N MET A 1 11.10 -8.44 23.11
CA MET A 1 11.78 -7.13 23.03
C MET A 1 10.70 -6.07 22.98
N GLU A 2 10.72 -5.12 23.91
CA GLU A 2 9.78 -3.99 23.86
C GLU A 2 10.08 -3.16 22.61
N LYS A 3 9.06 -2.96 21.77
CA LYS A 3 9.19 -2.23 20.52
C LYS A 3 9.22 -0.74 20.87
N ILE A 4 10.34 -0.06 20.61
CA ILE A 4 10.44 1.38 20.84
C ILE A 4 9.47 2.07 19.88
N PRO A 5 8.49 2.86 20.36
CA PRO A 5 7.42 3.40 19.50
C PRO A 5 7.87 4.63 18.70
N TYR A 6 9.17 4.89 18.61
CA TYR A 6 9.74 6.05 17.93
C TYR A 6 10.72 5.60 16.86
N LEU A 7 10.78 6.38 15.78
CA LEU A 7 11.74 6.18 14.70
C LEU A 7 12.25 7.54 14.20
N GLY A 8 13.51 7.57 13.77
CA GLY A 8 14.10 8.72 13.09
C GLY A 8 14.01 8.54 11.58
N VAL A 9 13.63 9.59 10.87
CA VAL A 9 13.66 9.64 9.40
C VAL A 9 14.34 10.91 8.95
N GLY A 10 15.48 10.79 8.29
CA GLY A 10 16.33 11.92 7.91
C GLY A 10 16.66 12.77 9.15
N THR A 11 16.11 13.97 9.21
CA THR A 11 16.29 14.92 10.33
C THR A 11 15.10 14.99 11.29
N ALA A 12 14.02 14.28 11.01
CA ALA A 12 12.77 14.32 11.77
C ALA A 12 12.57 13.04 12.60
N TYR A 13 11.76 13.15 13.65
CA TYR A 13 11.38 12.02 14.49
C TYR A 13 9.88 11.79 14.43
N TYR A 14 9.49 10.52 14.48
CA TYR A 14 8.11 10.09 14.39
C TYR A 14 7.78 9.13 15.52
N LYS A 15 6.54 9.20 16.00
CA LYS A 15 5.94 8.27 16.95
C LYS A 15 4.90 7.42 16.24
N SER A 16 4.95 6.11 16.44
CA SER A 16 3.87 5.20 16.04
C SER A 16 2.71 5.33 17.03
N VAL A 17 1.53 5.65 16.52
CA VAL A 17 0.30 5.88 17.28
C VAL A 17 -0.82 5.01 16.72
N HIS A 18 -1.60 4.39 17.61
CA HIS A 18 -2.81 3.66 17.25
C HIS A 18 -4.01 4.59 17.32
N VAL A 19 -4.60 4.90 16.17
CA VAL A 19 -5.77 5.77 16.04
C VAL A 19 -7.01 4.89 15.87
N PRO A 20 -8.05 5.04 16.72
CA PRO A 20 -9.28 4.30 16.57
C PRO A 20 -10.03 4.73 15.30
N ILE A 21 -10.67 3.77 14.63
CA ILE A 21 -11.54 4.02 13.48
C ILE A 21 -12.97 3.56 13.74
N ILE A 22 -13.92 4.09 12.97
CA ILE A 22 -15.36 3.85 13.10
C ILE A 22 -15.71 2.35 13.03
N ALA A 23 -14.90 1.54 12.33
CA ALA A 23 -15.07 0.09 12.24
C ALA A 23 -14.76 -0.68 13.55
N GLY A 24 -14.39 0.01 14.64
CA GLY A 24 -14.07 -0.64 15.92
C GLY A 24 -12.66 -1.25 15.97
N HIS A 25 -11.77 -0.82 15.07
CA HIS A 25 -10.37 -1.24 15.01
C HIS A 25 -9.43 -0.04 15.16
N PHE A 26 -8.12 -0.30 15.15
CA PHE A 26 -7.09 0.73 15.18
C PHE A 26 -6.27 0.72 13.89
N ASN A 27 -5.95 1.92 13.40
CA ASN A 27 -4.93 2.12 12.40
C ASN A 27 -3.65 2.60 13.07
N GLU A 28 -2.51 2.04 12.69
CA GLU A 28 -1.21 2.59 13.10
C GLU A 28 -0.89 3.81 12.21
N LEU A 29 -0.32 4.86 12.79
CA LEU A 29 0.03 6.09 12.07
C LEU A 29 1.31 6.68 12.64
N LEU A 30 2.16 7.21 11.76
CA LEU A 30 3.36 7.93 12.17
C LEU A 30 3.04 9.41 12.36
N VAL A 31 3.11 9.88 13.61
CA VAL A 31 2.92 11.29 13.96
C VAL A 31 4.29 11.93 14.19
N HIS A 32 4.52 13.09 13.59
CA HIS A 32 5.73 13.85 13.82
C HIS A 32 5.88 14.20 15.31
N CYS A 33 7.09 14.07 15.86
CA CYS A 33 7.37 14.29 17.27
C CYS A 33 8.63 15.15 17.45
N ASN A 34 8.59 16.11 18.37
CA ASN A 34 9.76 16.92 18.70
C ASN A 34 10.78 16.05 19.46
N ILE A 35 12.05 16.14 19.08
CA ILE A 35 13.16 15.43 19.71
C ILE A 35 13.27 15.74 21.21
N GLU A 36 12.96 16.97 21.63
CA GLU A 36 13.02 17.37 23.04
C GLU A 36 11.95 16.66 23.88
N THR A 37 10.74 16.51 23.34
CA THR A 37 9.65 15.78 23.99
C THR A 37 10.01 14.30 24.16
N ILE A 38 10.58 13.68 23.12
CA ILE A 38 11.06 12.29 23.21
C ILE A 38 12.11 12.15 24.31
N ARG A 39 13.02 13.13 24.44
CA ARG A 39 14.06 13.12 25.47
C ARG A 39 13.54 13.28 26.89
N GLN A 40 12.45 14.03 27.06
CA GLN A 40 11.77 14.18 28.35
C GLN A 40 11.03 12.90 28.75
N ASP A 41 10.33 12.28 27.80
CA ASP A 41 9.53 11.07 28.05
C ASP A 41 10.38 9.80 28.21
N HIS A 42 11.43 9.66 27.40
CA HIS A 42 12.19 8.40 27.26
C HIS A 42 13.70 8.54 27.51
N GLY A 43 14.16 9.72 27.92
CA GLY A 43 15.56 9.98 28.24
C GLY A 43 16.42 10.35 27.03
N LYS A 44 17.70 10.65 27.29
CA LYS A 44 18.60 11.28 26.31
C LYS A 44 19.17 10.35 25.24
N ASP A 45 19.00 9.03 25.39
CA ASP A 45 19.64 8.01 24.56
C ASP A 45 18.85 7.70 23.29
N LEU A 46 18.98 8.58 22.30
CA LEU A 46 18.33 8.46 20.99
C LEU A 46 19.11 7.56 20.02
N ALA A 47 20.29 7.06 20.42
CA ALA A 47 21.11 6.21 19.57
C ALA A 47 20.45 4.84 19.31
N LYS A 48 19.57 4.41 20.21
CA LYS A 48 18.80 3.16 20.12
C LYS A 48 17.62 3.23 19.14
N LEU A 49 17.24 4.43 18.69
CA LEU A 49 16.11 4.58 17.78
C LEU A 49 16.49 4.10 16.37
N PRO A 50 15.63 3.32 15.70
CA PRO A 50 15.84 2.97 14.30
C PRO A 50 15.85 4.26 13.45
N LYS A 51 16.79 4.34 12.51
CA LYS A 51 16.98 5.50 11.62
C LYS A 51 16.80 5.07 10.18
N TYR A 52 16.04 5.88 9.45
CA TYR A 52 15.76 5.69 8.03
C TYR A 52 16.10 6.96 7.26
N ASP A 53 16.40 6.83 5.98
CA ASP A 53 16.71 7.97 5.11
C ASP A 53 15.44 8.74 4.74
N SER A 54 14.38 8.01 4.34
CA SER A 54 13.08 8.60 4.05
C SER A 54 11.93 7.61 4.24
N LEU A 55 10.71 8.17 4.26
CA LEU A 55 9.47 7.40 4.20
C LEU A 55 9.15 7.10 2.73
N ILE A 56 8.77 5.85 2.46
CA ILE A 56 8.35 5.43 1.12
C ILE A 56 6.94 4.86 1.12
N ARG A 57 6.31 4.98 -0.04
CA ARG A 57 4.97 4.46 -0.31
C ARG A 57 4.97 3.73 -1.66
N ILE A 58 5.72 2.63 -1.71
CA ILE A 58 5.71 1.74 -2.86
C ILE A 58 4.62 0.70 -2.61
N PRO A 59 3.63 0.55 -3.51
CA PRO A 59 2.63 -0.50 -3.36
C PRO A 59 3.28 -1.86 -3.61
N SER A 60 3.43 -2.64 -2.54
CA SER A 60 3.82 -4.06 -2.61
C SER A 60 2.88 -4.85 -1.72
N HIS A 61 2.11 -5.76 -2.33
CA HIS A 61 1.08 -6.54 -1.63
C HIS A 61 1.42 -8.03 -1.51
N ILE A 62 2.38 -8.53 -2.30
CA ILE A 62 2.75 -9.95 -2.30
C ILE A 62 3.87 -10.22 -1.29
N ASP A 63 4.91 -9.39 -1.29
CA ASP A 63 6.05 -9.48 -0.37
C ASP A 63 6.22 -8.16 0.39
N TYR A 64 5.21 -7.80 1.20
CA TYR A 64 5.29 -6.58 1.99
C TYR A 64 6.46 -6.64 2.98
N ARG A 65 7.29 -5.59 2.99
CA ARG A 65 8.35 -5.38 3.97
C ARG A 65 8.17 -3.98 4.55
N GLN A 66 8.21 -3.89 5.88
CA GLN A 66 8.09 -2.62 6.59
C GLN A 66 9.34 -1.74 6.41
N GLU A 67 10.48 -2.38 6.17
CA GLU A 67 11.78 -1.72 6.00
C GLU A 67 12.48 -2.28 4.76
N TYR A 68 13.10 -1.40 3.97
CA TYR A 68 13.87 -1.80 2.79
C TYR A 68 15.01 -0.83 2.51
N LYS A 69 16.26 -1.31 2.53
CA LYS A 69 17.46 -0.53 2.18
C LYS A 69 17.54 0.85 2.87
N GLY A 70 17.21 0.92 4.16
CA GLY A 70 17.25 2.19 4.91
C GLY A 70 15.99 3.06 4.77
N PHE A 71 14.96 2.60 4.07
CA PHE A 71 13.68 3.28 3.95
C PHE A 71 12.59 2.60 4.76
N TYR A 72 11.65 3.40 5.28
CA TYR A 72 10.51 2.90 6.03
C TYR A 72 9.22 3.00 5.21
N TYR A 73 8.50 1.88 5.09
CA TYR A 73 7.23 1.82 4.37
C TYR A 73 6.09 2.36 5.23
N THR A 74 5.32 3.29 4.65
CA THR A 74 4.13 3.87 5.29
C THR A 74 2.83 3.17 4.90
N PHE A 75 2.91 2.13 4.07
CA PHE A 75 1.75 1.39 3.61
C PHE A 75 1.41 0.25 4.58
N PHE A 76 0.14 -0.06 4.78
CA PHE A 76 -0.26 -1.19 5.60
C PHE A 76 -0.26 -2.49 4.79
N PRO A 77 0.29 -3.59 5.31
CA PRO A 77 0.12 -4.88 4.66
C PRO A 77 -1.38 -5.19 4.54
N LEU A 78 -1.77 -5.71 3.38
CA LEU A 78 -3.10 -6.29 3.26
C LEU A 78 -3.09 -7.61 4.04
N THR A 79 -4.03 -7.75 4.97
CA THR A 79 -4.26 -9.01 5.69
C THR A 79 -4.93 -10.06 4.81
N ALA A 80 -5.61 -9.64 3.73
CA ALA A 80 -6.24 -10.53 2.77
C ALA A 80 -5.29 -10.80 1.59
N GLY A 81 -4.97 -12.08 1.38
CA GLY A 81 -4.27 -12.54 0.19
C GLY A 81 -5.17 -12.55 -1.05
N PRO A 82 -4.59 -12.68 -2.26
CA PRO A 82 -5.37 -12.85 -3.47
C PRO A 82 -6.26 -14.10 -3.35
N MET A 83 -7.57 -13.91 -3.45
CA MET A 83 -8.52 -15.02 -3.49
C MET A 83 -8.64 -15.52 -4.92
N GLU A 84 -8.35 -16.80 -5.14
CA GLU A 84 -8.57 -17.44 -6.44
C GLU A 84 -10.09 -17.49 -6.72
N ARG A 85 -10.54 -16.62 -7.63
CA ARG A 85 -11.96 -16.48 -8.01
C ARG A 85 -12.16 -16.96 -9.43
N ARG A 86 -13.38 -17.43 -9.72
CA ARG A 86 -13.79 -17.88 -11.05
C ARG A 86 -13.63 -16.75 -12.07
N ILE A 87 -12.78 -16.97 -13.08
CA ILE A 87 -12.39 -15.97 -14.09
C ILE A 87 -13.38 -15.95 -15.27
N ASP A 88 -14.37 -16.84 -15.27
CA ASP A 88 -15.28 -17.09 -16.38
C ASP A 88 -16.10 -15.85 -16.78
N ILE A 89 -16.55 -15.04 -15.82
CA ILE A 89 -17.30 -13.81 -16.09
C ILE A 89 -16.38 -12.78 -16.74
N SER A 90 -15.16 -12.60 -16.22
CA SER A 90 -14.15 -11.69 -16.77
C SER A 90 -13.70 -12.10 -18.17
N LEU A 91 -13.49 -13.40 -18.41
CA LEU A 91 -13.16 -13.96 -19.72
C LEU A 91 -14.29 -13.73 -20.72
N THR A 92 -15.55 -13.78 -20.29
CA THR A 92 -16.71 -13.50 -21.14
C THR A 92 -16.70 -12.04 -21.62
N VAL A 93 -16.40 -11.09 -20.73
CA VAL A 93 -16.28 -9.66 -21.09
C VAL A 93 -15.14 -9.41 -22.10
N VAL A 94 -13.96 -10.00 -21.88
CA VAL A 94 -12.84 -9.89 -22.83
C VAL A 94 -13.20 -10.50 -24.18
N ARG A 95 -13.85 -11.67 -24.18
CA ARG A 95 -14.25 -12.39 -25.40
C ARG A 95 -15.36 -11.67 -26.17
N CYS A 96 -16.26 -10.98 -25.48
CA CYS A 96 -17.30 -10.15 -26.11
C CYS A 96 -16.72 -8.88 -26.76
N ARG A 97 -15.72 -8.23 -26.15
CA ARG A 97 -15.04 -7.07 -26.78
C ARG A 97 -14.25 -7.44 -28.02
N GLY A 98 -13.68 -8.65 -28.09
CA GLY A 98 -13.02 -9.16 -29.30
C GLY A 98 -13.97 -9.53 -30.46
N LYS A 99 -15.28 -9.65 -30.21
CA LYS A 99 -16.28 -9.97 -31.25
C LYS A 99 -16.90 -8.73 -31.91
N GLY A 100 -16.72 -7.53 -31.34
CA GLY A 100 -17.25 -6.27 -31.90
C GLY A 100 -16.63 -5.84 -33.24
N LYS A 101 -15.50 -6.42 -33.66
CA LYS A 101 -14.87 -6.13 -34.96
C LYS A 101 -15.39 -6.98 -36.12
N ARG A 102 -16.08 -8.09 -35.86
CA ARG A 102 -16.57 -9.00 -36.93
C ARG A 102 -17.94 -8.64 -37.49
N THR A 103 -18.63 -7.65 -36.94
CA THR A 103 -19.97 -7.28 -37.39
C THR A 103 -19.94 -6.27 -38.54
N LEU A 104 -18.92 -5.41 -38.64
CA LEU A 104 -18.83 -4.41 -39.71
C LEU A 104 -18.37 -5.00 -41.05
N GLU A 105 -17.44 -5.97 -41.06
CA GLU A 105 -17.05 -6.66 -42.31
C GLU A 105 -18.19 -7.53 -42.87
N LYS A 106 -19.05 -8.09 -42.01
CA LYS A 106 -20.22 -8.89 -42.43
C LYS A 106 -21.39 -8.05 -42.96
N ILE A 107 -21.46 -6.76 -42.59
CA ILE A 107 -22.45 -5.82 -43.13
C ILE A 107 -21.94 -5.22 -44.45
N ALA A 108 -20.63 -4.91 -44.55
CA ALA A 108 -20.03 -4.43 -45.79
C ALA A 108 -20.02 -5.47 -46.93
N SER A 109 -19.95 -6.77 -46.61
CA SER A 109 -20.05 -7.85 -47.60
C SER A 109 -21.48 -8.15 -48.07
N ARG A 110 -22.50 -7.53 -47.45
CA ARG A 110 -23.93 -7.75 -47.76
C ARG A 110 -24.53 -6.71 -48.70
N HIS A 111 -23.76 -5.69 -49.08
CA HIS A 111 -24.18 -4.61 -49.99
C HIS A 111 -23.26 -4.43 -51.21
N LYS A 112 -22.70 -5.54 -51.74
CA LYS A 112 -22.29 -5.58 -53.15
C LYS A 112 -23.14 -6.61 -53.87
N ILE A 113 -23.72 -6.16 -55.00
CA ILE A 113 -24.60 -6.87 -55.94
C ILE A 113 -26.06 -6.86 -55.44
N THR A 114 -26.97 -6.06 -55.98
CA THR A 114 -27.17 -5.65 -57.39
C THR A 114 -27.39 -4.15 -57.52
#